data_AF-A0A935SRZ1-F1
#
_entry.id   AF-A0A935SRZ1-F1
#
_cell.length_a   1.000
_cell.length_b   1.000
_cell.length_c   1.000
_cell.angle_alpha   90.00
_cell.angle_beta   90.00
_cell.angle_gamma   90.00
#
_symmetry.space_group_name_H-M   'P 1'
#
loop_
_entity.id
_entity.type
_entity.pdbx_description
1 polymer ?
#
loop_
_entity_poly.entity_id
_entity_poly.type
_entity_poly.pdbx_seq_one_letter_code
_entity_poly.pdbx_strand_id
1 'polypeptide(L)'
;MCKIKQFISPVLLLVVFTFTQGAVAQKGKLDINYTVSLTDVAKQEFHITTDIKNINQPTLELALPTWTPGWYTVENYFKNVLRFRITDVNGKVLPLRMTRKQTWRLDTRGIKQIRVDYDYSATVLGLNQAKIATDFAFFTGI
;
A
#
# COMPACT_ATOMS: atom_id res chain seq x y z
N MET A 1 -4.32 -82.66 24.14
CA MET A 1 -3.07 -82.11 24.71
C MET A 1 -2.22 -81.67 23.52
N CYS A 2 -2.09 -80.40 23.13
CA CYS A 2 -1.55 -79.18 23.76
C CYS A 2 -0.17 -78.82 23.14
N LYS A 3 -0.05 -77.56 22.65
CA LYS A 3 1.15 -76.75 22.29
C LYS A 3 1.77 -76.91 20.88
N ILE A 4 2.33 -75.88 20.20
CA ILE A 4 2.23 -74.40 20.21
C ILE A 4 3.10 -73.83 19.04
N LYS A 5 2.64 -72.73 18.42
CA LYS A 5 3.33 -71.61 17.71
C LYS A 5 4.38 -71.85 16.60
N GLN A 6 4.23 -71.07 15.51
CA GLN A 6 5.16 -70.07 14.90
C GLN A 6 4.82 -69.92 13.39
N PHE A 7 4.94 -68.81 12.66
CA PHE A 7 5.14 -67.38 12.90
C PHE A 7 5.03 -66.69 11.49
N ILE A 8 4.52 -65.45 11.46
CA ILE A 8 4.66 -64.36 10.46
C ILE A 8 3.89 -64.36 9.11
N SER A 9 3.02 -63.35 9.07
CA SER A 9 2.20 -62.69 8.03
C SER A 9 2.91 -62.25 6.72
N PRO A 10 2.14 -62.12 5.61
CA PRO A 10 2.63 -61.60 4.32
C PRO A 10 2.87 -60.09 4.36
N VAL A 11 3.90 -59.66 3.65
CA VAL A 11 4.25 -58.27 3.38
C VAL A 11 3.23 -57.69 2.39
N LEU A 12 2.29 -56.90 2.92
CA LEU A 12 1.39 -56.05 2.14
C LEU A 12 2.14 -54.73 1.84
N LEU A 13 2.64 -54.59 0.62
CA LEU A 13 3.33 -53.39 0.15
C LEU A 13 2.31 -52.28 -0.12
N LEU A 14 2.02 -51.45 0.88
CA LEU A 14 1.15 -50.28 0.76
C LEU A 14 2.00 -49.09 0.23
N VAL A 15 1.91 -48.82 -1.07
CA VAL A 15 2.50 -47.62 -1.68
C VAL A 15 1.69 -46.40 -1.24
N VAL A 16 2.17 -45.71 -0.21
CA VAL A 16 1.62 -44.43 0.24
C VAL A 16 2.08 -43.35 -0.76
N PHE A 17 1.20 -43.00 -1.69
CA PHE A 17 1.38 -41.82 -2.53
C PHE A 17 1.16 -40.58 -1.65
N THR A 18 2.23 -40.09 -1.02
CA THR A 18 2.21 -38.82 -0.31
C THR A 18 2.00 -37.71 -1.33
N PHE A 19 0.75 -37.30 -1.52
CA PHE A 19 0.42 -36.02 -2.16
C PHE A 19 1.06 -34.91 -1.31
N THR A 20 2.26 -34.47 -1.71
CA THR A 20 2.84 -33.23 -1.21
C THR A 20 1.95 -32.10 -1.72
N GLN A 21 1.00 -31.65 -0.90
CA GLN A 21 0.29 -30.41 -1.14
C GLN A 21 1.30 -29.27 -1.00
N GLY A 22 1.87 -28.85 -2.13
CA GLY A 22 2.54 -27.56 -2.22
C GLY A 22 1.48 -26.49 -1.96
N ALA A 23 1.55 -25.84 -0.80
CA ALA A 23 0.72 -24.67 -0.53
C ALA A 23 1.03 -23.61 -1.60
N VAL A 24 0.09 -23.40 -2.53
CA VAL A 24 0.17 -22.26 -3.44
C VAL A 24 -0.07 -21.03 -2.58
N ALA A 25 1.01 -20.32 -2.23
CA ALA A 25 0.93 -19.05 -1.54
C ALA A 25 0.11 -18.09 -2.41
N GLN A 26 -1.12 -17.81 -1.98
CA GLN A 26 -2.00 -16.87 -2.66
C GLN A 26 -1.31 -15.49 -2.57
N LYS A 27 -0.87 -14.95 -3.72
CA LYS A 27 -0.31 -13.59 -3.78
C LYS A 27 -1.33 -12.64 -3.16
N GLY A 28 -0.98 -12.03 -2.02
CA GLY A 28 -1.84 -11.09 -1.33
C GLY A 28 -2.25 -9.95 -2.26
N LYS A 29 -3.52 -9.53 -2.15
CA LYS A 29 -4.02 -8.31 -2.82
C LYS A 29 -3.19 -7.11 -2.32
N LEU A 30 -2.97 -6.14 -3.20
CA LEU A 30 -2.37 -4.86 -2.83
C LEU A 30 -3.14 -4.26 -1.65
N ASP A 31 -2.42 -3.98 -0.56
CA ASP A 31 -2.98 -3.43 0.68
C ASP A 31 -2.47 -2.00 0.84
N ILE A 32 -3.39 -1.06 1.02
CA ILE A 32 -3.10 0.38 1.02
C ILE A 32 -3.79 1.01 2.22
N ASN A 33 -3.00 1.60 3.12
CA ASN A 33 -3.49 2.27 4.32
C ASN A 33 -3.08 3.75 4.27
N TYR A 34 -4.04 4.64 4.47
CA TYR A 34 -3.81 6.08 4.53
C TYR A 34 -3.96 6.57 5.96
N THR A 35 -3.02 7.38 6.43
CA THR A 35 -3.10 8.13 7.67
C THR A 35 -3.01 9.61 7.33
N VAL A 36 -3.98 10.39 7.81
CA VAL A 36 -3.98 11.84 7.69
C VAL A 36 -3.87 12.40 9.09
N SER A 37 -2.87 13.26 9.31
CA SER A 37 -2.60 13.84 10.61
C SER A 37 -2.49 15.35 10.53
N LEU A 38 -2.99 16.02 11.57
CA LEU A 38 -2.89 17.46 11.76
C LEU A 38 -2.12 17.70 13.04
N THR A 39 -0.82 18.00 12.92
CA THR A 39 0.07 18.17 14.07
C THR A 39 0.21 19.63 14.49
N ASP A 40 0.05 20.57 13.55
CA ASP A 40 0.22 22.00 13.78
C ASP A 40 -0.77 22.80 12.92
N VAL A 41 -1.77 23.39 13.57
CA VAL A 41 -2.82 24.19 12.92
C VAL A 41 -2.25 25.44 12.25
N ALA A 42 -1.18 26.03 12.81
CA ALA A 42 -0.60 27.27 12.30
C ALA A 42 0.04 27.08 10.92
N LYS A 43 0.52 25.87 10.61
CA LYS A 43 1.09 25.54 9.29
C LYS A 43 0.04 25.39 8.21
N GLN A 44 -1.22 25.12 8.57
CA GLN A 44 -2.29 24.80 7.62
C GLN A 44 -1.89 23.68 6.65
N GLU A 45 -1.18 22.68 7.16
CA GLU A 45 -0.71 21.53 6.40
C GLU A 45 -1.21 20.25 7.07
N PHE A 46 -1.76 19.32 6.27
CA PHE A 46 -1.91 17.94 6.71
C PHE A 46 -0.62 17.19 6.43
N HIS A 47 -0.24 16.26 7.31
CA HIS A 47 0.77 15.25 7.01
C HIS A 47 0.07 13.94 6.63
N ILE A 48 0.35 13.46 5.41
CA ILE A 48 -0.24 12.24 4.85
C ILE A 48 0.83 11.17 4.74
N THR A 49 0.54 10.02 5.34
CA THR A 49 1.32 8.80 5.18
C THR A 49 0.48 7.75 4.48
N THR A 50 1.03 7.11 3.45
CA THR A 50 0.45 5.94 2.80
C THR A 50 1.37 4.75 2.90
N ASP A 51 0.93 3.71 3.60
CA ASP A 51 1.62 2.43 3.66
C ASP A 51 1.03 1.50 2.58
N ILE A 52 1.87 1.11 1.62
CA ILE A 52 1.48 0.22 0.51
C ILE A 52 2.23 -1.11 0.71
N LYS A 53 1.48 -2.20 0.87
CA LYS A 53 1.98 -3.55 1.13
C LYS A 53 1.53 -4.52 0.05
N ASN A 54 2.10 -5.73 0.07
CA ASN A 54 1.83 -6.79 -0.90
C ASN A 54 2.15 -6.40 -2.35
N ILE A 55 3.21 -5.61 -2.54
CA ILE A 55 3.65 -5.19 -3.87
C ILE A 55 4.23 -6.40 -4.61
N ASN A 56 3.67 -6.68 -5.79
CA ASN A 56 4.06 -7.82 -6.62
C ASN A 56 4.43 -7.43 -8.04
N GLN A 57 4.27 -6.15 -8.37
CA GLN A 57 4.60 -5.56 -9.65
C GLN A 57 6.08 -5.13 -9.64
N PRO A 58 6.78 -5.20 -10.79
CA PRO A 58 8.14 -4.69 -10.90
C PRO A 58 8.19 -3.16 -10.88
N THR A 59 7.08 -2.49 -11.15
CA THR A 59 6.95 -1.04 -11.13
C THR A 59 5.60 -0.65 -10.55
N LEU A 60 5.55 0.47 -9.85
CA LEU A 60 4.31 1.08 -9.37
C LEU A 60 4.18 2.50 -9.96
N GLU A 61 2.95 2.89 -10.26
CA GLU A 61 2.60 4.28 -10.53
C GLU A 61 1.68 4.80 -9.44
N LEU A 62 2.01 5.97 -8.92
CA LEU A 62 1.22 6.72 -7.95
C LEU A 62 0.71 7.97 -8.65
N ALA A 63 -0.57 8.28 -8.49
CA ALA A 63 -1.16 9.46 -9.10
C ALA A 63 -2.10 10.15 -8.12
N LEU A 64 -2.12 11.49 -8.18
CA LEU A 64 -3.21 12.27 -7.62
C LEU A 64 -4.30 12.46 -8.67
N PRO A 65 -5.57 12.55 -8.25
CA PRO A 65 -6.65 12.90 -9.14
C PRO A 65 -6.46 14.33 -9.70
N THR A 66 -7.12 14.63 -10.82
CA THR A 66 -7.16 15.98 -11.40
C THR A 66 -8.55 16.60 -11.34
N TRP A 67 -9.51 15.93 -10.71
CA TRP A 67 -10.89 16.36 -10.51
C TRP A 67 -11.49 15.53 -9.37
N THR A 68 -12.63 15.95 -8.81
CA THR A 68 -13.34 15.18 -7.79
C THR A 68 -14.81 14.99 -8.20
N PRO A 69 -15.45 13.84 -7.92
CA PRO A 69 -16.86 13.64 -8.24
C PRO A 69 -17.75 14.76 -7.68
N GLY A 70 -18.71 15.21 -8.49
CA GLY A 70 -19.56 16.36 -8.17
C GLY A 70 -18.93 17.72 -8.51
N TRP A 71 -17.65 17.78 -8.87
CA TRP A 71 -16.95 18.99 -9.32
C TRP A 71 -16.21 18.72 -10.64
N TYR A 72 -16.90 18.91 -11.76
CA TYR A 72 -16.43 18.53 -13.11
C TYR A 72 -15.51 19.58 -13.74
N THR A 73 -14.50 20.01 -13.00
CA THR A 73 -13.44 20.91 -13.48
C THR A 73 -12.09 20.26 -13.24
N VAL A 74 -11.18 20.39 -14.23
CA VAL A 74 -9.80 19.95 -14.07
C VAL A 74 -9.06 20.93 -13.17
N GLU A 75 -8.49 20.42 -12.10
CA GLU A 75 -7.80 21.16 -11.06
C GLU A 75 -6.37 20.68 -10.86
N ASN A 76 -5.51 21.58 -10.41
CA ASN A 76 -4.11 21.29 -10.12
C ASN A 76 -3.90 21.04 -8.62
N TYR A 77 -4.40 19.92 -8.09
CA TYR A 77 -4.21 19.57 -6.67
C TYR A 77 -2.75 19.30 -6.31
N PHE A 78 -1.94 18.86 -7.28
CA PHE A 78 -0.50 18.69 -7.08
C PHE A 78 0.21 19.96 -6.58
N LYS A 79 -0.32 21.15 -6.86
CA LYS A 79 0.26 22.41 -6.35
C LYS A 79 0.31 22.49 -4.82
N ASN A 80 -0.55 21.72 -4.14
CA ASN A 80 -0.66 21.71 -2.69
C ASN A 80 0.24 20.64 -2.05
N VAL A 81 0.85 19.76 -2.84
CA VAL A 81 1.72 18.68 -2.35
C VAL A 81 3.11 19.22 -2.04
N LEU A 82 3.56 19.00 -0.82
CA LEU A 82 4.84 19.45 -0.29
C LEU A 82 5.63 18.25 0.21
N ARG A 83 6.97 18.32 0.11
CA ARG A 83 7.91 17.39 0.78
C ARG A 83 7.64 15.90 0.47
N PHE A 84 7.15 15.61 -0.74
CA PHE A 84 6.81 14.25 -1.19
C PHE A 84 8.04 13.34 -1.25
N ARG A 85 7.97 12.19 -0.60
CA ARG A 85 9.02 11.16 -0.62
C ARG A 85 8.42 9.76 -0.50
N ILE A 86 9.18 8.77 -0.95
CA ILE A 86 8.85 7.35 -0.81
C ILE A 86 10.05 6.63 -0.21
N THR A 87 9.81 5.79 0.80
CA THR A 87 10.85 4.95 1.40
C THR A 87 10.47 3.47 1.36
N ASP A 88 11.48 2.59 1.39
CA ASP A 88 11.27 1.18 1.70
C ASP A 88 11.09 0.95 3.22
N VAL A 89 10.94 -0.33 3.60
CA VAL A 89 10.81 -0.76 5.00
C VAL A 89 12.03 -0.44 5.88
N ASN A 90 13.20 -0.22 5.28
CA ASN A 90 14.43 0.13 5.99
C ASN A 90 14.63 1.65 6.09
N GLY A 91 13.67 2.45 5.60
CA GLY A 91 13.77 3.90 5.56
C GLY A 91 14.64 4.43 4.40
N LYS A 92 15.08 3.57 3.47
CA LYS A 92 15.83 4.02 2.29
C LYS A 92 14.90 4.75 1.34
N VAL A 93 15.26 5.98 0.98
CA VAL A 93 14.53 6.76 -0.03
C VAL A 93 14.62 6.07 -1.39
N LEU A 94 13.47 5.85 -2.02
CA LEU A 94 13.36 5.23 -3.34
C LEU A 94 13.34 6.31 -4.42
N PRO A 95 14.17 6.17 -5.47
CA PRO A 95 14.14 7.10 -6.59
C PRO A 95 12.81 7.00 -7.33
N LEU A 96 12.27 8.14 -7.70
CA LEU A 96 11.02 8.25 -8.44
C LEU A 96 11.22 9.11 -9.67
N ARG A 97 10.41 8.86 -10.69
CA ARG A 97 10.36 9.67 -11.90
C ARG A 97 8.96 10.19 -12.10
N MET A 98 8.84 11.49 -12.26
CA MET A 98 7.58 12.10 -12.64
C MET A 98 7.29 11.79 -14.12
N THR A 99 6.20 11.07 -14.39
CA THR A 99 5.80 10.68 -15.75
C THR A 99 4.76 11.63 -16.34
N ARG A 100 3.98 12.29 -15.47
CA ARG A 100 2.99 13.33 -15.78
C ARG A 100 2.92 14.33 -14.62
N LYS A 101 2.21 15.45 -14.80
CA LYS A 101 2.13 16.57 -13.83
C LYS A 101 1.70 16.19 -12.40
N GLN A 102 1.09 15.03 -12.20
CA GLN A 102 0.68 14.54 -10.88
C GLN A 102 0.83 13.01 -10.76
N THR A 103 1.75 12.43 -11.54
CA THR A 103 1.98 10.98 -11.59
C THR A 103 3.46 10.67 -11.46
N TRP A 104 3.78 9.78 -10.54
CA TRP A 104 5.13 9.32 -10.26
C TRP A 104 5.23 7.81 -10.51
N ARG A 105 6.33 7.39 -11.12
CA ARG A 105 6.67 5.99 -11.33
C ARG A 105 7.92 5.63 -10.54
N LEU A 106 7.91 4.46 -9.91
CA LEU A 106 9.06 3.89 -9.21
C LEU A 106 9.24 2.40 -9.56
N ASP A 107 10.48 1.94 -9.44
CA ASP A 107 10.85 0.52 -9.53
C ASP A 107 10.62 -0.14 -8.17
N THR A 108 9.92 -1.27 -8.18
CA THR A 108 9.55 -2.04 -6.99
C THR A 108 10.02 -3.50 -7.07
N ARG A 109 10.97 -3.82 -7.96
CA ARG A 109 11.56 -5.17 -8.02
C ARG A 109 12.24 -5.51 -6.69
N GLY A 110 11.77 -6.58 -6.06
CA GLY A 110 12.24 -7.01 -4.74
C GLY A 110 11.68 -6.22 -3.56
N ILE A 111 10.84 -5.18 -3.80
CA ILE A 111 10.24 -4.36 -2.75
C ILE A 111 8.80 -4.83 -2.53
N LYS A 112 8.47 -5.22 -1.29
CA LYS A 112 7.13 -5.72 -0.92
C LYS A 112 6.27 -4.68 -0.21
N GLN A 113 6.91 -3.67 0.37
CA GLN A 113 6.25 -2.61 1.08
C GLN A 113 7.02 -1.31 0.88
N ILE A 114 6.27 -0.23 0.71
CA ILE A 114 6.78 1.15 0.69
C ILE A 114 5.92 2.02 1.61
N ARG A 115 6.51 3.13 2.05
CA ARG A 115 5.81 4.23 2.70
C ARG A 115 5.94 5.47 1.84
N VAL A 116 4.81 6.12 1.57
CA VAL A 116 4.75 7.43 0.91
C VAL A 116 4.46 8.46 2.00
N ASP A 117 5.28 9.49 2.10
CA ASP A 117 5.05 10.61 3.00
C ASP A 117 4.99 11.91 2.17
N TYR A 118 4.03 12.76 2.49
CA TYR A 118 4.00 14.14 1.99
C TYR A 118 3.17 15.01 2.91
N ASP A 119 3.37 16.32 2.79
CA ASP A 119 2.50 17.30 3.41
C ASP A 119 1.59 17.92 2.36
N TYR A 120 0.40 18.36 2.77
CA TYR A 120 -0.59 18.93 1.87
C TYR A 120 -1.08 20.28 2.41
N SER A 121 -0.86 21.34 1.63
CA SER A 121 -1.32 22.68 1.94
C SER A 121 -2.85 22.77 1.87
N ALA A 122 -3.47 23.06 3.02
CA ALA A 122 -4.91 23.11 3.19
C ALA A 122 -5.36 24.55 3.54
N THR A 123 -5.24 25.45 2.57
CA THR A 123 -5.49 26.88 2.76
C THR A 123 -6.80 27.38 2.18
N VAL A 124 -7.52 26.56 1.39
CA VAL A 124 -8.68 26.96 0.60
C VAL A 124 -9.94 26.22 1.05
N LEU A 125 -10.96 26.96 1.46
CA LEU A 125 -12.28 26.37 1.71
C LEU A 125 -13.02 26.19 0.39
N GLY A 126 -13.39 24.94 0.08
CA GLY A 126 -14.14 24.60 -1.12
C GLY A 126 -14.52 23.13 -1.13
N LEU A 127 -15.59 22.78 -1.86
CA LEU A 127 -16.14 21.41 -1.91
C LEU A 127 -15.17 20.38 -2.51
N ASN A 128 -14.15 20.85 -3.21
CA ASN A 128 -13.08 20.08 -3.84
C ASN A 128 -11.70 20.51 -3.36
N GLN A 129 -11.59 21.08 -2.15
CA GLN A 129 -10.32 21.58 -1.62
C GLN A 129 -10.14 21.09 -0.18
N ALA A 130 -9.10 21.61 0.47
CA ALA A 130 -8.77 21.34 1.85
C ALA A 130 -8.56 22.66 2.60
N LYS A 131 -9.12 22.75 3.81
CA LYS A 131 -8.97 23.92 4.68
C LYS A 131 -8.64 23.48 6.10
N ILE A 132 -7.61 24.09 6.67
CA ILE A 132 -7.37 24.12 8.11
C ILE A 132 -7.62 25.56 8.59
N ALA A 133 -8.49 25.69 9.58
CA ALA A 133 -8.78 26.92 10.30
C ALA A 133 -8.50 26.70 11.79
N THR A 134 -8.68 27.75 12.60
CA THR A 134 -8.44 27.68 14.06
C THR A 134 -9.43 26.80 14.80
N ASP A 135 -10.60 26.59 14.23
CA ASP A 135 -11.77 25.95 14.84
C ASP A 135 -12.25 24.71 14.08
N PHE A 136 -11.81 24.50 12.84
CA PHE A 136 -12.14 23.31 12.07
C PHE A 136 -11.02 22.91 11.09
N ALA A 137 -11.11 21.65 10.66
CA ALA A 137 -10.34 21.13 9.54
C ALA A 137 -11.30 20.42 8.57
N PHE A 138 -11.14 20.67 7.27
CA PHE A 138 -11.91 20.09 6.19
C PHE A 138 -10.96 19.49 5.16
N PHE A 139 -11.15 18.21 4.84
CA PHE A 139 -10.35 17.47 3.88
C PHE A 139 -11.23 16.49 3.11
N THR A 140 -11.09 16.47 1.79
CA THR A 140 -11.94 15.66 0.89
C THR A 140 -11.25 14.41 0.36
N GLY A 141 -10.03 14.13 0.83
CA GLY A 141 -9.21 13.03 0.31
C GLY A 141 -8.41 13.39 -0.95
N ILE A 142 -8.44 14.66 -1.38
CA ILE A 142 -7.69 15.18 -2.54
C ILE A 142 -6.99 16.49 -2.21
#